data_AF-A0A7S4F048-F1
#
_entry.id   AF-A0A7S4F048-F1
#
_cell.length_a   1.000
_cell.length_b   1.000
_cell.length_c   1.000
_cell.angle_alpha   90.00
_cell.angle_beta   90.00
_cell.angle_gamma   90.00
#
_symmetry.space_group_name_H-M   'P 1'
#
loop_
_entity.id
_entity.type
_entity.pdbx_description
1 polymer ?
#
loop_
_entity_poly.entity_id
_entity_poly.type
_entity_poly.pdbx_seq_one_letter_code
_entity_poly.pdbx_strand_id
1 'polypeptide(L)'
;EFSVSFVEAGFDGLLPSPFVAAAPAGSRAVPTHFNDQNRAVAEQFMPLLACEWLVDLQLPGDAGPVGFNEDEWTVLQSMPFLDTAASPRWSRALFLPGLSFKYNVFANYTVFHRKSAQLHLQAP
;
A
#
# COMPACT_ATOMS: atom_id res chain seq x y z
N GLU A 1 6.20 -1.53 -18.50
CA GLU A 1 6.62 -2.40 -17.40
C GLU A 1 6.20 -1.74 -16.10
N PHE A 2 5.61 -2.47 -15.14
CA PHE A 2 5.15 -1.88 -13.88
C PHE A 2 6.22 -2.07 -12.81
N SER A 3 6.48 -1.03 -12.02
CA SER A 3 7.33 -1.11 -10.84
C SER A 3 6.49 -0.92 -9.58
N VAL A 4 6.72 -1.75 -8.57
CA VAL A 4 6.05 -1.65 -7.26
C VAL A 4 7.00 -0.94 -6.30
N SER A 5 6.49 0.04 -5.59
CA SER A 5 7.21 0.78 -4.55
C SER A 5 6.23 1.25 -3.48
N PHE A 6 6.77 1.69 -2.35
CA PHE A 6 5.97 2.13 -1.23
C PHE A 6 5.87 3.65 -1.20
N VAL A 7 4.75 4.15 -0.69
CA VAL A 7 4.53 5.57 -0.37
C VAL A 7 4.40 5.69 1.14
N GLU A 8 4.73 6.86 1.69
CA GLU A 8 4.57 7.09 3.12
C GLU A 8 3.09 7.10 3.50
N ALA A 9 2.68 6.24 4.44
CA ALA A 9 1.28 6.07 4.84
C ALA A 9 1.14 5.70 6.34
N GLY A 10 2.09 6.12 7.17
CA GLY A 10 2.05 5.91 8.63
C GLY A 10 2.68 4.60 9.13
N PHE A 11 3.14 3.72 8.25
CA PHE A 11 3.97 2.57 8.65
C PHE A 11 5.38 3.04 9.05
N ASP A 12 5.77 2.77 10.29
CA ASP A 12 7.03 3.20 10.91
C ASP A 12 8.08 2.08 11.00
N GLY A 13 7.77 0.92 10.43
CA GLY A 13 8.65 -0.24 10.35
C GLY A 13 9.55 -0.24 9.11
N LEU A 14 10.53 -1.14 9.08
CA LEU A 14 11.40 -1.33 7.92
C LEU A 14 10.66 -2.09 6.80
N LEU A 15 10.61 -1.52 5.60
CA LEU A 15 9.96 -2.13 4.43
C LEU A 15 10.91 -3.04 3.61
N PRO A 16 10.38 -4.02 2.87
CA PRO A 16 11.17 -4.82 1.92
C PRO A 16 11.78 -3.96 0.80
N SER A 17 13.00 -4.30 0.38
CA SER A 17 13.67 -3.68 -0.78
C SER A 17 13.51 -4.56 -2.03
N PRO A 18 13.53 -3.98 -3.25
CA PRO A 18 13.58 -4.76 -4.48
C PRO A 18 14.74 -5.78 -4.50
N PHE A 19 14.48 -6.94 -5.08
CA PHE A 19 15.46 -8.01 -5.18
C PHE A 19 16.55 -7.67 -6.21
N VAL A 20 17.82 -7.79 -5.80
CA VAL A 20 18.97 -7.58 -6.69
C VAL A 20 19.31 -8.91 -7.38
N ALA A 21 18.84 -9.10 -8.61
CA ALA A 21 19.01 -10.37 -9.33
C ALA A 21 20.43 -10.61 -9.89
N ALA A 22 21.27 -9.57 -9.98
CA ALA A 22 22.57 -9.65 -10.64
C ALA A 22 23.66 -10.29 -9.76
N ALA A 23 24.29 -11.37 -10.26
CA ALA A 23 25.40 -12.05 -9.60
C ALA A 23 26.64 -11.12 -9.40
N PRO A 24 27.40 -11.28 -8.30
CA PRO A 24 27.28 -12.29 -7.25
C PRO A 24 26.22 -11.98 -6.18
N ALA A 25 25.56 -10.83 -6.30
CA ALA A 25 24.48 -10.42 -5.43
C ALA A 25 23.15 -11.12 -5.84
N GLY A 26 22.20 -11.15 -4.91
CA GLY A 26 21.07 -12.08 -4.91
C GLY A 26 20.45 -12.03 -3.52
N SER A 27 20.22 -13.19 -2.91
CA SER A 27 19.85 -13.27 -1.48
C SER A 27 20.94 -12.77 -0.51
N ARG A 28 22.15 -12.50 -1.01
CA ARG A 28 23.26 -11.92 -0.25
C ARG A 28 23.29 -10.40 -0.26
N ALA A 29 22.45 -9.75 -1.06
CA ALA A 29 22.39 -8.29 -1.10
C ALA A 29 21.79 -7.76 0.20
N VAL A 30 22.51 -6.87 0.87
CA VAL A 30 22.01 -6.16 2.05
C VAL A 30 21.84 -4.69 1.66
N PRO A 31 20.60 -4.16 1.65
CA PRO A 31 20.38 -2.74 1.39
C PRO A 31 21.09 -1.89 2.45
N THR A 32 21.83 -0.87 2.02
CA THR A 32 22.67 -0.06 2.91
C THR A 32 21.89 0.82 3.89
N HIS A 33 20.63 1.14 3.57
CA HIS A 33 19.75 1.97 4.39
C HIS A 33 19.00 1.19 5.47
N PHE A 34 19.15 -0.15 5.53
CA PHE A 34 18.50 -0.94 6.57
C PHE A 34 19.15 -0.71 7.93
N ASN A 35 18.35 -0.73 8.99
CA ASN A 35 18.79 -0.62 10.37
C ASN A 35 18.37 -1.84 11.18
N ASP A 36 19.04 -2.07 12.31
CA ASP A 36 18.82 -3.18 13.24
C ASP A 36 17.67 -2.94 14.24
N GLN A 37 16.93 -1.83 14.08
CA GLN A 37 15.85 -1.42 14.98
C GLN A 37 14.46 -1.59 14.35
N ASN A 38 14.39 -2.15 13.13
CA ASN A 38 13.17 -2.24 12.32
C ASN A 38 12.46 -0.89 12.18
N ARG A 39 13.20 0.21 12.06
CA ARG A 39 12.63 1.55 11.86
C ARG A 39 12.54 1.87 10.38
N ALA A 40 11.47 2.54 9.96
CA ALA A 40 11.33 3.08 8.62
C ALA A 40 12.49 4.03 8.30
N VAL A 41 12.90 4.04 7.03
CA VAL A 41 13.90 4.97 6.51
C VAL A 41 13.37 5.63 5.24
N ALA A 42 13.73 6.90 5.03
CA ALA A 42 13.14 7.73 3.98
C ALA A 42 13.38 7.15 2.57
N GLU A 43 14.50 6.45 2.38
CA GLU A 43 14.90 5.83 1.12
C GLU A 43 13.97 4.70 0.65
N GLN A 44 13.08 4.21 1.53
CA GLN A 44 12.11 3.15 1.19
C GLN A 44 10.86 3.70 0.50
N PHE A 45 10.64 5.01 0.56
CA PHE A 45 9.42 5.64 0.06
C PHE A 45 9.68 6.40 -1.24
N MET A 46 8.72 6.32 -2.16
CA MET A 46 8.63 7.20 -3.32
C MET A 46 7.54 8.25 -3.11
N PRO A 47 7.66 9.43 -3.76
CA PRO A 47 6.60 10.42 -3.75
C PRO A 47 5.32 9.85 -4.37
N LEU A 48 4.16 10.07 -3.71
CA LEU A 48 2.87 9.62 -4.20
C LEU A 48 2.56 10.12 -5.63
N LEU A 49 2.98 11.34 -5.95
CA LEU A 49 2.83 11.95 -7.28
C LEU A 49 3.71 11.30 -8.37
N ALA A 50 4.63 10.40 -8.04
CA ALA A 50 5.34 9.60 -9.03
C ALA A 50 4.52 8.38 -9.48
N CYS A 51 3.47 8.02 -8.75
CA CYS A 51 2.66 6.83 -9.00
C CYS A 51 1.53 7.11 -10.01
N GLU A 52 1.30 6.15 -10.90
CA GLU A 52 0.13 6.12 -11.80
C GLU A 52 -1.04 5.36 -11.18
N TRP A 53 -0.74 4.27 -10.47
CA TRP A 53 -1.69 3.52 -9.65
C TRP A 53 -1.30 3.58 -8.19
N LEU A 54 -2.29 3.62 -7.33
CA LEU A 54 -2.15 3.48 -5.88
C LEU A 54 -2.98 2.29 -5.42
N VAL A 55 -2.42 1.51 -4.51
CA VAL A 55 -3.12 0.41 -3.85
C VAL A 55 -3.10 0.70 -2.36
N ASP A 56 -4.27 0.82 -1.76
CA ASP A 56 -4.40 1.27 -0.37
C ASP A 56 -5.46 0.48 0.39
N LEU A 57 -5.22 0.27 1.69
CA LEU A 57 -6.15 -0.34 2.62
C LEU A 57 -6.78 0.76 3.48
N GLN A 58 -8.10 0.91 3.41
CA GLN A 58 -8.82 1.97 4.10
C GLN A 58 -9.46 1.44 5.38
N LEU A 59 -8.67 1.24 6.45
CA LEU A 59 -9.27 0.91 7.75
C LEU A 59 -9.91 2.16 8.38
N PRO A 60 -10.97 1.99 9.20
CA PRO A 60 -11.55 3.11 9.92
C PRO A 60 -10.52 3.82 10.81
N GLY A 61 -10.29 5.11 10.55
CA GLY A 61 -9.36 5.94 11.30
C GLY A 61 -7.96 6.04 10.71
N ASP A 62 -7.67 5.36 9.58
CA ASP A 62 -6.42 5.54 8.85
C ASP A 62 -6.39 6.93 8.18
N ALA A 63 -5.27 7.63 8.31
CA ALA A 63 -5.06 8.94 7.67
C ALA A 63 -4.76 8.81 6.17
N GLY A 64 -4.50 7.60 5.68
CA GLY A 64 -4.11 7.32 4.30
C GLY A 64 -2.67 7.77 3.98
N PRO A 65 -2.26 7.66 2.70
CA PRO A 65 -0.94 8.09 2.25
C PRO A 65 -0.72 9.59 2.40
N VAL A 66 0.51 9.99 2.73
CA VAL A 66 0.91 11.40 2.81
C VAL A 66 0.72 12.07 1.45
N GLY A 67 -0.03 13.18 1.44
CA GLY A 67 -0.34 13.94 0.24
C GLY A 67 -1.45 13.34 -0.62
N PHE A 68 -2.20 12.34 -0.12
CA PHE A 68 -3.36 11.82 -0.83
C PHE A 68 -4.48 12.87 -0.90
N ASN A 69 -5.04 13.04 -2.11
CA ASN A 69 -6.14 13.95 -2.40
C ASN A 69 -7.16 13.22 -3.29
N GLU A 70 -8.35 12.93 -2.77
CA GLU A 70 -9.40 12.19 -3.49
C GLU A 70 -9.76 12.80 -4.87
N ASP A 71 -9.61 14.12 -5.02
CA ASP A 71 -9.89 14.81 -6.27
C ASP A 71 -8.91 14.44 -7.39
N GLU A 72 -7.72 13.93 -7.07
CA GLU A 72 -6.67 13.54 -8.02
C GLU A 72 -6.76 12.05 -8.42
N TRP A 73 -7.59 11.25 -7.75
CA TRP A 73 -7.62 9.80 -7.93
C TRP A 73 -9.01 9.30 -8.30
N THR A 74 -9.06 8.25 -9.12
CA THR A 74 -10.27 7.53 -9.49
C THR A 74 -10.20 6.12 -8.94
N VAL A 75 -11.24 5.70 -8.23
CA VAL A 75 -11.40 4.31 -7.77
C VAL A 75 -11.60 3.40 -9.00
N LEU A 76 -10.69 2.45 -9.21
CA LEU A 76 -10.85 1.42 -10.25
C LEU A 76 -11.58 0.20 -9.71
N GLN A 77 -11.17 -0.28 -8.55
CA GLN A 77 -11.73 -1.48 -7.95
C GLN A 77 -11.55 -1.45 -6.43
N SER A 78 -12.54 -1.95 -5.69
CA SER A 78 -12.43 -2.19 -4.26
C SER A 78 -12.78 -3.64 -3.95
N MET A 79 -12.04 -4.24 -3.02
CA MET A 79 -12.29 -5.58 -2.52
C MET A 79 -12.39 -5.56 -0.98
N PRO A 80 -13.27 -6.35 -0.38
CA PRO A 80 -13.38 -6.41 1.08
C PRO A 80 -12.10 -6.98 1.69
N PHE A 81 -11.56 -6.29 2.69
CA PHE A 81 -10.42 -6.69 3.49
C PHE A 81 -10.84 -6.82 4.95
N LEU A 82 -10.46 -7.90 5.61
CA LEU A 82 -10.86 -8.17 6.98
C LEU A 82 -10.22 -7.15 7.95
N ASP A 83 -11.04 -6.36 8.64
CA ASP A 83 -10.59 -5.53 9.75
C ASP A 83 -10.42 -6.41 10.98
N THR A 84 -9.17 -6.72 11.30
CA THR A 84 -8.84 -7.63 12.41
C THR A 84 -9.04 -7.02 13.80
N ALA A 85 -9.00 -5.69 13.90
CA ALA A 85 -9.16 -4.96 15.15
C ALA A 85 -10.65 -4.85 15.52
N ALA A 86 -11.51 -4.62 14.53
CA ALA A 86 -12.95 -4.56 14.71
C ALA A 86 -13.64 -5.96 14.72
N SER A 87 -12.94 -7.02 14.31
CA SER A 87 -13.50 -8.38 14.22
C SER A 87 -13.19 -9.27 15.44
N PRO A 88 -14.16 -10.05 15.96
CA PRO A 88 -13.93 -11.00 17.04
C PRO A 88 -12.87 -12.06 16.68
N ARG A 89 -11.97 -12.39 17.62
CA ARG A 89 -10.86 -13.31 17.39
C ARG A 89 -11.30 -14.69 16.89
N TRP A 90 -12.40 -15.22 17.41
CA TRP A 90 -12.87 -16.57 17.08
C TRP A 90 -13.46 -16.66 15.66
N SER A 91 -14.11 -15.61 15.16
CA SER A 91 -14.74 -15.59 13.83
C SER A 91 -13.75 -15.32 12.69
N ARG A 92 -12.53 -14.89 13.02
CA ARG A 92 -11.42 -14.68 12.08
C ARG A 92 -10.25 -15.65 12.20
N ALA A 93 -10.27 -16.55 13.18
CA ALA A 93 -9.22 -17.55 13.34
C ALA A 93 -9.23 -18.57 12.18
N LEU A 94 -10.43 -18.91 11.71
CA LEU A 94 -10.66 -19.78 10.56
C LEU A 94 -11.82 -19.23 9.73
N PHE A 95 -11.71 -19.32 8.41
CA PHE A 95 -12.81 -18.94 7.53
C PHE A 95 -13.91 -20.00 7.57
N LEU A 96 -15.11 -19.59 8.00
CA LEU A 96 -16.33 -20.39 7.99
C LEU A 96 -17.34 -19.69 7.07
N PRO A 97 -17.73 -20.31 5.94
CA PRO A 97 -18.72 -19.72 5.02
C PRO A 97 -19.99 -19.28 5.75
N GLY A 98 -20.47 -18.07 5.47
CA GLY A 98 -21.62 -17.46 6.13
C GLY A 98 -21.32 -16.89 7.53
N LEU A 99 -20.75 -17.68 8.45
CA LEU A 99 -20.45 -17.22 9.81
C LEU A 99 -19.38 -16.13 9.83
N SER A 100 -18.28 -16.31 9.10
CA SER A 100 -17.22 -15.30 9.03
C SER A 100 -17.73 -13.99 8.43
N PHE A 101 -18.57 -14.03 7.40
CA PHE A 101 -19.17 -12.81 6.84
C PHE A 101 -20.17 -12.14 7.79
N LYS A 102 -20.86 -12.91 8.63
CA LYS A 102 -21.83 -12.39 9.59
C LYS A 102 -21.18 -11.66 10.77
N TYR A 103 -20.06 -12.18 11.27
CA TYR A 103 -19.46 -11.70 12.52
C TYR A 103 -18.22 -10.82 12.34
N ASN A 104 -17.59 -10.86 11.17
CA ASN A 104 -16.42 -10.03 10.92
C ASN A 104 -16.81 -8.70 10.28
N VAL A 105 -15.99 -7.69 10.57
CA VAL A 105 -16.04 -6.38 9.95
C VAL A 105 -15.00 -6.34 8.83
N PHE A 106 -15.38 -5.71 7.73
CA PHE A 106 -14.51 -5.58 6.55
C PHE A 106 -14.35 -4.10 6.20
N ALA A 107 -13.11 -3.74 5.90
CA ALA A 107 -12.69 -2.51 5.24
C ALA A 107 -12.53 -2.76 3.74
N ASN A 108 -12.04 -1.76 3.00
CA ASN A 108 -11.78 -1.90 1.57
C ASN A 108 -10.28 -1.83 1.26
N TYR A 109 -9.83 -2.78 0.46
CA TYR A 109 -8.58 -2.70 -0.28
C TYR A 109 -8.90 -2.15 -1.67
N THR A 110 -8.42 -0.95 -1.97
CA THR A 110 -8.83 -0.19 -3.14
C THR A 110 -7.65 0.06 -4.06
N VAL A 111 -7.87 -0.19 -5.35
CA VAL A 111 -6.97 0.21 -6.42
C VAL A 111 -7.48 1.53 -7.00
N PHE A 112 -6.61 2.51 -6.98
CA PHE A 112 -6.83 3.82 -7.55
C PHE A 112 -5.98 4.01 -8.80
N HIS A 113 -6.50 4.80 -9.73
CA HIS A 113 -5.76 5.32 -10.87
C HIS A 113 -5.74 6.84 -10.79
N ARG A 114 -4.58 7.44 -11.01
CA ARG A 114 -4.46 8.88 -10.98
C ARG A 114 -5.24 9.47 -12.15
N LYS A 115 -6.08 10.48 -11.88
CA LYS A 115 -6.67 11.30 -12.93
C LYS A 115 -5.50 12.00 -13.60
N SER A 116 -5.32 11.76 -14.89
CA SER A 116 -4.35 12.54 -15.66
C SER A 116 -4.70 14.01 -15.42
N ALA A 117 -3.78 14.78 -14.84
CA ALA A 117 -3.80 16.21 -15.13
C ALA A 117 -3.87 16.28 -16.65
N GLN A 118 -4.91 16.91 -17.21
CA GLN A 118 -4.80 17.38 -18.58
C GLN A 118 -3.49 18.16 -18.59
N LEU A 119 -2.44 17.57 -19.15
CA LEU A 119 -1.28 18.30 -19.59
C LEU A 119 -1.87 19.32 -20.56
N HIS A 120 -2.10 20.53 -20.07
CA HIS A 120 -2.08 21.73 -20.87
C HIS A 120 -0.66 21.84 -21.47
N LEU A 121 -0.34 20.94 -22.38
CA LEU A 121 0.58 21.19 -23.46
C LEU A 121 -0.29 21.66 -24.61
N GLN A 122 -0.60 22.95 -24.56
CA GLN A 122 -0.54 23.74 -25.78
C GLN A 122 0.85 23.48 -26.38
N ALA A 123 0.92 22.58 -27.36
CA ALA A 123 2.05 22.56 -28.26
C ALA A 123 1.88 23.77 -29.22
N PRO A 124 2.92 24.59 -29.42
CA PRO A 124 2.94 25.58 -30.50
C PRO A 124 2.95 24.91 -31.88
#